data_AF-A0A961MI14-F1
#
_entry.id   AF-A0A961MI14-F1
#
_cell.length_a   1.000
_cell.length_b   1.000
_cell.length_c   1.000
_cell.angle_alpha   90.00
_cell.angle_beta   90.00
_cell.angle_gamma   90.00
#
_symmetry.space_group_name_H-M   'P 1'
#
loop_
_entity.id
_entity.type
_entity.pdbx_description
1 polymer ?
#
loop_
_entity_poly.entity_id
_entity_poly.type
_entity_poly.pdbx_seq_one_letter_code
_entity_poly.pdbx_strand_id
1 'polypeptide(L)' 'AEEILARGQADMVSMARPFLADPDFVAKAASGRADEIAPCIAC' A
#
# COMPACT_ATOMS: atom_id res chain seq x y z
N ALA A 1 1.42 -6.50 -5.56
CA ALA A 1 0.69 -7.10 -4.43
C ALA A 1 -0.52 -7.86 -4.96
N GLU A 2 -1.41 -7.18 -5.69
CA GLU A 2 -2.63 -7.76 -6.28
C GLU A 2 -2.43 -9.08 -7.03
N GLU A 3 -1.42 -9.19 -7.87
CA GLU A 3 -1.17 -10.42 -8.64
C GLU A 3 -0.84 -11.63 -7.75
N ILE A 4 -0.13 -11.42 -6.63
CA ILE A 4 0.27 -12.48 -5.70
C ILE A 4 -0.95 -12.96 -4.89
N LEU A 5 -1.80 -12.01 -4.47
CA LEU A 5 -3.06 -12.32 -3.79
C LEU A 5 -4.02 -13.07 -4.74
N ALA A 6 -4.16 -12.59 -5.99
CA ALA A 6 -5.03 -13.19 -7.00
C ALA A 6 -4.61 -14.62 -7.38
N ARG A 7 -3.31 -14.93 -7.32
CA ARG A 7 -2.76 -16.27 -7.53
C ARG A 7 -2.87 -17.18 -6.29
N GLY A 8 -3.42 -16.68 -5.18
CA GLY A 8 -3.56 -17.43 -3.93
C GLY A 8 -2.22 -17.72 -3.24
N GLN A 9 -1.17 -16.97 -3.57
CA GLN A 9 0.16 -17.17 -2.98
C GLN A 9 0.32 -16.46 -1.63
N ALA A 10 -0.59 -15.54 -1.30
CA ALA A 10 -0.68 -14.86 -0.02
C ALA A 10 -2.13 -14.41 0.24
N ASP A 11 -2.54 -14.37 1.51
CA ASP A 11 -3.88 -13.92 1.91
C ASP A 11 -3.93 -12.44 2.34
N MET A 12 -2.76 -11.84 2.62
CA MET A 12 -2.65 -10.44 3.00
C MET A 12 -1.29 -9.85 2.65
N VAL A 13 -1.24 -8.54 2.51
CA VAL A 13 0.00 -7.78 2.29
C VAL A 13 0.33 -7.04 3.58
N SER A 14 1.38 -7.49 4.27
CA SER A 14 1.92 -6.75 5.41
C SER A 14 2.72 -5.54 4.91
N MET A 15 2.42 -4.35 5.45
CA MET A 15 3.07 -3.10 5.10
C MET A 15 3.55 -2.39 6.37
N ALA A 16 4.78 -1.86 6.33
CA ALA A 16 5.35 -1.08 7.43
C ALA A 16 5.87 0.27 6.92
N ARG A 17 6.85 0.25 6.02
CA ARG A 17 7.45 1.46 5.44
C ARG A 17 6.48 2.36 4.66
N PRO A 18 5.46 1.84 3.94
CA PRO A 18 4.48 2.70 3.27
C PRO A 18 3.69 3.60 4.24
N PHE A 19 3.37 3.11 5.45
CA PHE A 19 2.69 3.92 6.47
C PHE A 19 3.58 5.00 7.08
N LEU A 20 4.90 4.79 7.09
CA LEU A 20 5.85 5.80 7.53
C LEU A 20 6.08 6.87 6.45
N ALA A 21 6.06 6.46 5.18
CA ALA A 21 6.24 7.36 4.04
C ALA A 21 5.02 8.28 3.83
N ASP A 22 3.81 7.80 4.13
CA ASP A 22 2.58 8.58 4.02
C ASP A 22 1.65 8.32 5.23
N PRO A 23 1.54 9.28 6.17
CA PRO A 23 0.62 9.16 7.31
C PRO A 23 -0.86 9.01 6.90
N ASP A 24 -1.24 9.52 5.73
CA ASP A 24 -2.61 9.48 5.21
C ASP A 24 -2.85 8.31 4.25
N PHE A 25 -1.91 7.36 4.16
CA PHE A 25 -1.97 6.23 3.23
C PHE A 25 -3.34 5.53 3.22
N VAL A 26 -3.85 5.19 4.40
CA VAL A 26 -5.13 4.46 4.54
C VAL A 26 -6.31 5.32 4.10
N ALA A 27 -6.33 6.60 4.47
CA ALA A 27 -7.40 7.52 4.10
C ALA A 27 -7.43 7.79 2.60
N LYS A 28 -6.25 8.03 1.99
CA LYS A 28 -6.11 8.23 0.54
C LYS A 28 -6.52 6.98 -0.23
N ALA A 29 -6.02 5.81 0.17
CA ALA A 29 -6.38 4.53 -0.43
C ALA A 29 -7.89 4.26 -0.37
N ALA A 30 -8.52 4.48 0.79
CA ALA A 30 -9.96 4.29 0.97
C ALA A 30 -10.80 5.29 0.16
N SER A 31 -10.29 6.51 -0.04
CA SER A 31 -10.97 7.57 -0.83
C SER A 31 -10.76 7.47 -2.34
N GLY A 32 -10.03 6.46 -2.82
CA GLY A 32 -9.72 6.28 -4.24
C GLY A 32 -8.61 7.18 -4.78
N ARG A 33 -7.95 7.99 -3.93
CA ARG A 33 -6.82 8.86 -4.27
C ARG A 33 -5.48 8.12 -4.17
N ALA A 34 -5.42 6.92 -4.74
CA ALA A 34 -4.24 6.06 -4.64
C ALA A 34 -3.02 6.64 -5.38
N ASP A 35 -3.27 7.48 -6.37
CA ASP A 35 -2.27 8.22 -7.15
C ASP A 35 -1.59 9.36 -6.37
N GLU A 36 -2.21 9.83 -5.28
CA GLU A 36 -1.65 10.87 -4.39
C GLU A 36 -0.88 10.28 -3.18
N ILE A 37 -0.77 8.95 -3.10
CA ILE A 37 -0.02 8.29 -2.03
C ILE A 37 1.47 8.48 -2.26
N ALA A 38 2.18 9.01 -1.26
CA ALA A 38 3.63 9.18 -1.34
C ALA A 38 4.33 7.80 -1.29
N PRO A 39 4.99 7.36 -2.38
CA PRO A 39 5.64 6.06 -2.38
C PRO A 39 6.91 6.07 -1.52
N CYS A 40 7.11 4.99 -0.76
CA CYS A 40 8.35 4.80 -0.02
C CYS A 40 9.53 4.60 -0.99
N ILE A 41 10.60 5.40 -0.83
CA ILE A 41 11.81 5.32 -1.66
C ILE A 41 12.82 4.24 -1.22
N ALA A 42 12.55 3.55 -0.12
CA ALA A 42 13.37 2.44 0.40
C ALA A 42 14.86 2.77 0.63
N CYS A 43 15.16 4.00 1.06
CA CYS A 43 16.52 4.41 1.46
C CYS A 43 16.97 3.78 2.78
#